data_AF-A0A1X9MGD4-F1
#
_entry.id   AF-A0A1X9MGD4-F1
#
_cell.length_a   1.000
_cell.length_b   1.000
_cell.length_c   1.000
_cell.angle_alpha   90.00
_cell.angle_beta   90.00
_cell.angle_gamma   90.00
#
_symmetry.space_group_name_H-M   'P 1'
#
loop_
_entity.id
_entity.type
_entity.pdbx_description
1 polymer ?
#
loop_
_entity_poly.entity_id
_entity_poly.type
_entity_poly.pdbx_seq_one_letter_code
_entity_poly.pdbx_strand_id
1 'polypeptide(L)' 'MKLQVKLEKQFPDFSLHNEFEIEDETFGILGASGSGKSMTLRCIAGLITPQKGESS' A
#
# COMPACT_ATOMS: atom_id res chain seq x y z
N MET A 1 1.00 -17.99 -3.93
CA MET A 1 0.29 -16.90 -4.66
C MET A 1 1.08 -15.63 -4.42
N LYS A 2 1.46 -14.89 -5.47
CA LYS A 2 2.28 -13.69 -5.33
C LYS A 2 1.38 -12.46 -5.28
N LEU A 3 1.56 -11.60 -4.27
CA LEU A 3 0.94 -10.28 -4.21
C LEU A 3 1.99 -9.24 -4.59
N GLN A 4 1.78 -8.53 -5.69
CA GLN A 4 2.57 -7.36 -6.09
C GLN A 4 1.81 -6.10 -5.68
N VAL A 5 2.48 -5.16 -5.05
CA VAL A 5 1.90 -3.89 -4.62
C VAL A 5 2.74 -2.76 -5.18
N LYS A 6 2.17 -1.98 -6.09
CA LYS A 6 2.76 -0.74 -6.59
C LYS A 6 1.73 0.37 -6.49
N LEU A 7 1.84 1.23 -5.49
CA LEU A 7 0.82 2.22 -5.16
C LEU A 7 1.44 3.61 -5.03
N GLU A 8 0.90 4.57 -5.78
CA GLU A 8 1.16 6.00 -5.58
C GLU A 8 -0.14 6.74 -5.27
N LYS A 9 -0.14 7.56 -4.22
CA LYS A 9 -1.25 8.46 -3.91
C LYS A 9 -0.77 9.69 -3.14
N GLN A 10 -1.06 10.86 -3.68
CA GLN A 10 -0.76 12.15 -3.07
C GLN A 10 -1.96 12.64 -2.24
N PHE A 11 -1.68 13.04 -1.01
CA PHE A 11 -2.56 13.79 -0.13
C PHE A 11 -1.94 15.18 0.12
N PRO A 12 -2.70 16.14 0.68
CA PRO A 12 -2.18 17.48 0.97
C PRO A 12 -0.89 17.47 1.83
N ASP A 13 -0.87 16.67 2.90
CA ASP A 13 0.24 16.67 3.88
C ASP A 13 1.09 15.39 3.85
N PHE A 14 0.82 14.48 2.92
CA PHE A 14 1.38 13.14 2.91
C PHE A 14 1.42 12.55 1.51
N SER A 15 2.47 11.82 1.18
CA SER A 15 2.55 11.03 -0.05
C SER A 15 2.68 9.56 0.29
N LEU A 16 1.78 8.75 -0.24
CA LEU A 16 1.84 7.29 -0.16
C LEU A 16 2.57 6.77 -1.39
N HIS A 17 3.73 6.18 -1.19
CA HIS A 17 4.46 5.44 -2.21
C HIS A 17 4.87 4.08 -1.63
N ASN A 18 4.34 3.00 -2.19
CA ASN A 18 4.71 1.64 -1.80
C ASN A 18 5.03 0.82 -3.05
N GLU A 19 6.15 0.12 -3.02
CA GLU A 19 6.53 -0.86 -4.04
C GLU A 19 7.13 -2.07 -3.32
N PHE A 20 6.39 -3.18 -3.29
CA PHE A 20 6.85 -4.42 -2.67
C PHE A 20 6.12 -5.64 -3.25
N GLU A 21 6.72 -6.81 -3.05
CA GLU A 21 6.17 -8.09 -3.46
C GLU A 21 6.16 -9.02 -2.24
N ILE A 22 5.12 -9.85 -2.12
CA ILE A 22 4.97 -10.83 -1.05
C ILE A 22 4.69 -12.18 -1.70
N GLU A 23 5.42 -13.21 -1.26
CA GLU A 23 5.26 -14.57 -1.77
C GLU A 23 5.18 -15.57 -0.61
N ASP A 24 3.97 -16.12 -0.41
CA ASP A 24 3.67 -17.21 0.53
C ASP A 24 4.33 -17.07 1.93
N GLU A 25 4.32 -15.85 2.46
CA GLU A 25 4.91 -15.49 3.76
C GLU A 25 3.98 -14.60 4.60
N THR A 26 4.28 -14.50 5.91
CA THR A 26 3.61 -13.52 6.78
C THR A 26 4.31 -12.17 6.66
N PHE A 27 3.61 -11.19 6.10
CA PHE A 27 4.11 -9.84 5.94
C PHE A 27 3.44 -8.85 6.91
N GLY A 28 4.24 -8.01 7.56
CA GLY A 28 3.76 -6.99 8.49
C GLY A 28 4.19 -5.58 8.06
N ILE A 29 3.26 -4.62 8.11
CA ILE A 29 3.56 -3.20 7.86
C ILE A 29 3.75 -2.47 9.20
N LEU A 30 4.95 -1.98 9.45
CA LEU A 30 5.34 -1.27 10.67
C LEU A 30 5.68 0.20 10.37
N GLY A 31 5.44 1.09 11.34
CA GLY A 31 5.73 2.52 11.19
C GLY A 31 4.96 3.40 12.17
N ALA A 32 5.35 4.67 12.29
CA ALA A 32 4.73 5.65 13.19
C ALA A 32 3.25 5.92 12.86
N SER A 33 2.50 6.53 13.79
CA SER A 33 1.14 6.99 13.50
C SER A 33 1.15 7.95 12.29
N GLY A 34 0.19 7.80 11.37
CA GLY A 34 0.13 8.60 10.14
C GLY A 34 1.04 8.15 8.99
N SER A 35 1.90 7.13 9.16
CA SER A 35 2.85 6.70 8.13
C SER A 35 2.23 5.98 6.90
N GLY A 36 0.90 5.97 6.77
CA GLY A 36 0.22 5.35 5.62
C GLY A 36 -0.15 3.87 5.75
N LYS A 37 0.11 3.19 6.88
CA LYS A 37 -0.15 1.74 7.05
C LYS A 37 -1.58 1.32 6.69
N SER A 38 -2.58 1.94 7.33
CA SER A 38 -4.00 1.64 7.07
C SER A 38 -4.41 2.05 5.65
N MET A 39 -3.75 3.05 5.07
CA MET A 39 -4.01 3.48 3.70
C MET A 39 -3.51 2.46 2.68
N THR A 40 -2.30 1.91 2.88
CA THR A 40 -1.77 0.81 2.07
C THR A 40 -2.73 -0.39 2.07
N LEU A 41 -3.18 -0.82 3.26
CA LEU A 41 -4.11 -1.95 3.39
C LEU A 41 -5.45 -1.69 2.71
N ARG A 42 -5.99 -0.47 2.80
CA ARG A 42 -7.24 -0.08 2.11
C ARG A 42 -7.08 -0.07 0.59
N CYS A 43 -5.92 0.31 0.06
CA CYS A 43 -5.64 0.22 -1.37
C CYS A 43 -5.59 -1.24 -1.83
N ILE A 44 -4.87 -2.10 -1.11
CA ILE A 44 -4.79 -3.55 -1.42
C ILE A 44 -6.17 -4.21 -1.38
N ALA A 45 -7.01 -3.84 -0.41
CA ALA A 45 -8.38 -4.34 -0.30
C ALA A 45 -9.35 -3.76 -1.34
N GLY A 46 -8.91 -2.88 -2.24
CA GLY A 46 -9.75 -2.22 -3.25
C GLY A 46 -10.73 -1.18 -2.68
N LEU A 47 -10.58 -0.79 -1.41
CA LEU A 47 -11.45 0.21 -0.76
C LEU A 47 -11.05 1.64 -1.14
N ILE A 48 -9.82 1.84 -1.58
CA ILE A 48 -9.29 3.14 -2.02
C ILE A 48 -8.51 2.94 -3.30
N THR A 49 -8.88 3.66 -4.35
CA THR A 49 -8.13 3.64 -5.61
C THR A 49 -6.86 4.50 -5.49
N PRO A 50 -5.66 3.95 -5.77
CA PRO A 50 -4.45 4.75 -5.89
C PRO A 50 -4.55 5.68 -7.10
N GLN A 51 -3.71 6.71 -7.16
CA GLN A 51 -3.63 7.56 -8.35
C GLN A 51 -2.79 6.92 -9.45
N LYS A 52 -1.81 6.08 -9.09
CA LYS A 52 -1.07 5.25 -10.03
C LYS A 52 -0.75 3.89 -9.44
N GLY A 53 -0.52 2.93 -10.35
CA GLY A 53 -0.21 1.56 -10.04
C GLY A 53 -1.42 0.77 -9.55
N GLU A 54 -1.17 -0.47 -9.15
CA GLU A 54 -2.19 -1.45 -8.77
C GLU A 54 -1.62 -2.47 -7.77
N SER A 55 -2.52 -3.27 -7.20
CA SER A 55 -2.16 -4.46 -6.43
C SER A 55 -2.75 -5.70 -7.10
N SER A 56 -1.91 -6.68 -7.42
CA SER A 56 -2.27 -7.90 -8.17
C SER A 56 -1.69 -9.16 -7.54
#